data_AF-C9Y2M0-F1
#
_entry.id   AF-C9Y2M0-F1
#
_cell.length_a   1.000
_cell.length_b   1.000
_cell.length_c   1.000
_cell.angle_alpha   90.00
_cell.angle_beta   90.00
_cell.angle_gamma   90.00
#
_symmetry.space_group_name_H-M   'P 1'
#
loop_
_entity.id
_entity.type
_entity.pdbx_description
1 polymer ?
#
loop_
_entity_poly.entity_id
_entity_poly.type
_entity_poly.pdbx_seq_one_letter_code
_entity_poly.pdbx_strand_id
1 'polypeptide(L)'
;MMHHKGPRGPHHDMMFQGLNLTDAQKQQIRDIRKAQREKFERPSLEERRAMHDLIASDSFDKDKAQAQIDKMEAQHKARMLAHIETQNKIYNVLTPEQKKQFNANFEKRLTERPAPEGKMPADSE
;
A
#
# COMPACT_ATOMS: atom_id res chain seq x y z
N MET A 1 20.87 -8.55 19.67
CA MET A 1 20.63 -8.54 18.21
C MET A 1 19.96 -7.23 17.85
N MET A 2 20.45 -6.58 16.80
CA MET A 2 20.17 -5.18 16.45
C MET A 2 18.70 -4.92 16.11
N HIS A 3 18.06 -3.98 16.81
CA HIS A 3 16.79 -3.40 16.39
C HIS A 3 17.05 -2.42 15.24
N HIS A 4 16.85 -2.86 14.00
CA HIS A 4 16.78 -1.93 12.86
C HIS A 4 15.50 -1.08 12.96
N LYS A 5 15.57 0.06 13.67
CA LYS A 5 14.65 1.19 13.48
C LYS A 5 15.05 1.93 12.19
N GLY A 6 14.77 1.34 11.03
CA GLY A 6 14.75 2.08 9.78
C GLY A 6 13.47 2.93 9.69
N PRO A 7 13.48 4.13 9.07
CA PRO A 7 12.26 4.88 8.82
C PRO A 7 11.56 4.25 7.61
N ARG A 8 10.90 3.12 7.82
CA ARG A 8 9.93 2.57 6.87
C ARG A 8 8.59 2.39 7.56
N GLY A 9 8.01 3.53 7.91
CA GLY A 9 6.56 3.62 7.96
C GLY A 9 6.00 3.25 6.58
N PRO A 10 4.76 2.76 6.51
CA PRO A 10 4.19 2.26 5.26
C PRO A 10 4.33 3.32 4.16
N HIS A 11 4.97 2.99 3.03
CA HIS A 11 5.16 3.86 1.87
C HIS A 11 3.84 4.31 1.17
N HIS A 12 2.71 4.21 1.84
CA HIS A 12 1.40 4.62 1.33
C HIS A 12 1.27 6.14 1.17
N ASP A 13 2.14 6.92 1.81
CA ASP A 13 2.05 8.39 1.81
C ASP A 13 2.84 9.05 0.68
N MET A 14 3.63 8.29 -0.08
CA MET A 14 4.54 8.83 -1.10
C MET A 14 3.78 9.60 -2.20
N MET A 15 2.51 9.29 -2.45
CA MET A 15 1.73 9.93 -3.50
C MET A 15 1.36 11.39 -3.18
N PHE A 16 1.10 11.71 -1.91
CA PHE A 16 0.73 13.06 -1.43
C PHE A 16 1.92 13.85 -0.88
N GLN A 17 3.13 13.27 -0.88
CA GLN A 17 4.34 13.97 -0.48
C GLN A 17 4.65 15.14 -1.44
N GLY A 18 5.20 16.21 -0.88
CA GLY A 18 5.56 17.43 -1.63
C GLY A 18 4.39 18.40 -1.87
N LEU A 19 3.18 18.09 -1.39
CA LEU A 19 2.08 19.06 -1.37
C LEU A 19 2.19 19.97 -0.15
N ASN A 20 2.02 21.28 -0.35
CA ASN A 20 1.94 22.26 0.72
C ASN A 20 0.56 22.20 1.39
N LEU A 21 0.35 21.20 2.25
CA LEU A 21 -0.90 21.00 2.98
C LEU A 21 -1.01 21.95 4.17
N THR A 22 -2.20 22.51 4.38
CA THR A 22 -2.50 23.26 5.61
C THR A 22 -2.59 22.32 6.81
N ASP A 23 -2.48 22.84 8.03
CA ASP A 23 -2.58 22.00 9.23
C ASP A 23 -3.97 21.38 9.39
N ALA A 24 -5.01 22.10 8.98
CA ALA A 24 -6.38 21.57 8.92
C ALA A 24 -6.49 20.39 7.94
N GLN A 25 -5.91 20.50 6.74
CA GLN A 25 -5.89 19.40 5.76
C GLN A 25 -5.10 18.20 6.28
N LYS A 26 -3.93 18.42 6.91
CA LYS A 26 -3.14 17.34 7.53
C LYS A 26 -3.94 16.60 8.60
N GLN A 27 -4.70 17.33 9.42
CA GLN A 27 -5.53 16.74 10.45
C GLN A 27 -6.65 15.88 9.83
N GLN A 28 -7.39 16.42 8.85
CA GLN A 28 -8.41 15.65 8.13
C GLN A 28 -7.85 14.38 7.48
N ILE A 29 -6.67 14.45 6.87
CA ILE A 29 -6.01 13.29 6.26
C ILE A 29 -5.65 12.23 7.31
N ARG A 30 -5.15 12.64 8.49
CA ARG A 30 -4.87 11.73 9.60
C ARG A 30 -6.14 11.03 10.07
N ASP A 31 -7.24 11.76 10.20
CA ASP A 31 -8.52 11.22 10.65
C ASP A 31 -9.10 10.22 9.65
N ILE A 32 -9.06 10.55 8.35
CA ILE A 32 -9.46 9.64 7.26
C ILE A 32 -8.67 8.32 7.33
N ARG A 33 -7.35 8.40 7.49
CA ARG A 33 -6.49 7.21 7.57
C ARG A 33 -6.69 6.41 8.83
N LYS A 34 -6.91 7.08 9.96
CA LYS A 34 -7.20 6.42 11.24
C LYS A 34 -8.49 5.60 11.12
N ALA A 35 -9.55 6.19 10.56
CA ALA A 35 -10.81 5.49 10.34
C ALA A 35 -10.66 4.27 9.42
N GLN A 36 -9.87 4.38 8.34
CA GLN A 36 -9.57 3.22 7.48
C GLN A 36 -8.79 2.15 8.23
N ARG A 37 -7.79 2.53 9.04
CA ARG A 37 -7.00 1.58 9.83
C ARG A 37 -7.83 0.85 10.89
N GLU A 38 -8.79 1.53 11.51
CA GLU A 38 -9.71 0.92 12.49
C GLU A 38 -10.67 -0.07 11.83
N LYS A 39 -11.06 0.16 10.57
CA LYS A 39 -11.96 -0.74 9.82
C LYS A 39 -11.31 -2.07 9.43
N PHE A 40 -9.98 -2.14 9.33
CA PHE A 40 -9.28 -3.36 8.92
C PHE A 40 -8.38 -3.88 10.01
N GLU A 41 -8.69 -5.07 10.49
CA GLU A 41 -7.83 -5.80 11.39
C GLU A 41 -6.54 -6.23 10.69
N ARG A 42 -5.46 -6.29 11.48
CA ARG A 42 -4.20 -6.85 11.02
C ARG A 42 -4.36 -8.37 10.85
N PRO A 43 -3.59 -9.01 9.94
CA PRO A 43 -3.57 -10.47 9.86
C PRO A 43 -3.30 -11.09 11.22
N SER A 44 -4.06 -12.14 11.55
CA SER A 44 -4.00 -12.84 12.82
C SER A 44 -2.63 -13.48 13.03
N LEU A 45 -2.30 -13.84 14.28
CA LEU A 45 -1.05 -14.55 14.57
C LEU A 45 -0.99 -15.91 13.86
N GLU A 46 -2.14 -16.57 13.73
CA GLU A 46 -2.26 -17.86 13.03
C GLU A 46 -1.99 -17.70 11.54
N GLU A 47 -2.60 -16.69 10.89
CA GLU A 47 -2.37 -16.41 9.46
C GLU A 47 -0.89 -16.12 9.17
N ARG A 48 -0.21 -15.40 10.08
CA ARG A 48 1.22 -15.14 9.96
C ARG A 48 2.07 -16.39 10.13
N ARG A 49 1.69 -17.28 11.06
CA ARG A 49 2.39 -18.57 11.25
C ARG A 49 2.20 -19.46 10.03
N ALA A 50 0.97 -19.62 9.54
CA ALA A 50 0.68 -20.41 8.34
C ALA A 50 1.51 -19.94 7.13
N MET A 51 1.61 -18.62 6.91
CA MET A 51 2.48 -18.06 5.86
C MET A 51 3.97 -18.33 6.11
N HIS A 52 4.43 -18.26 7.35
CA HIS A 52 5.82 -18.55 7.71
C HIS A 52 6.14 -20.04 7.50
N ASP A 53 5.25 -20.94 7.88
CA ASP A 53 5.44 -22.39 7.79
C ASP A 53 5.54 -22.85 6.33
N LEU A 54 4.80 -22.21 5.42
CA LEU A 54 4.94 -22.41 3.97
C LEU A 54 6.33 -22.02 3.45
N ILE A 55 6.96 -21.00 4.04
CA ILE A 55 8.28 -20.49 3.64
C ILE A 55 9.40 -21.33 4.28
N ALA A 56 9.21 -21.77 5.52
CA ALA A 56 10.19 -22.49 6.31
C ALA A 56 10.20 -24.01 6.07
N SER A 57 9.40 -24.51 5.12
CA SER A 57 9.34 -25.92 4.73
C SER A 57 10.55 -26.33 3.89
N ASP A 58 11.04 -27.58 4.06
CA ASP A 58 12.14 -28.15 3.28
C ASP A 58 11.82 -28.25 1.78
N SER A 59 10.52 -28.31 1.43
CA SER A 59 10.02 -28.32 0.06
C SER A 59 8.82 -27.39 -0.12
N PHE A 60 8.66 -26.87 -1.34
CA PHE A 60 7.55 -25.98 -1.68
C PHE A 60 6.28 -26.76 -1.98
N ASP A 61 5.28 -26.62 -1.11
CA ASP A 61 3.94 -27.17 -1.28
C ASP A 61 3.03 -26.14 -1.96
N LYS A 62 2.94 -26.22 -3.29
CA LYS A 62 2.17 -25.29 -4.12
C LYS A 62 0.69 -25.26 -3.73
N ASP A 63 0.11 -26.42 -3.43
CA ASP A 63 -1.32 -26.54 -3.17
C ASP A 63 -1.69 -25.90 -1.82
N LYS A 64 -0.87 -26.11 -0.78
CA LYS A 64 -1.06 -25.41 0.50
C LYS A 64 -0.84 -23.90 0.37
N ALA A 65 0.12 -23.46 -0.44
CA ALA A 65 0.33 -22.05 -0.69
C ALA A 65 -0.87 -21.40 -1.38
N GLN A 66 -1.43 -22.05 -2.41
CA GLN A 66 -2.61 -21.58 -3.10
C GLN A 66 -3.83 -21.51 -2.17
N ALA A 67 -4.08 -22.55 -1.37
CA ALA A 67 -5.19 -22.56 -0.42
C ALA A 67 -5.10 -21.42 0.61
N GLN A 68 -3.90 -21.12 1.10
CA GLN A 68 -3.68 -20.00 2.02
C GLN A 68 -3.88 -18.64 1.35
N ILE A 69 -3.50 -18.48 0.08
CA ILE A 69 -3.75 -17.27 -0.72
C ILE A 69 -5.25 -17.08 -0.93
N ASP A 70 -5.96 -18.14 -1.32
CA ASP A 70 -7.40 -18.10 -1.60
C ASP A 70 -8.19 -17.71 -0.35
N LYS A 71 -7.80 -18.23 0.84
CA LYS A 71 -8.37 -17.84 2.14
C LYS A 71 -8.25 -16.32 2.40
N MET A 72 -7.18 -15.70 1.92
CA MET A 72 -6.91 -14.27 2.13
C MET A 72 -7.43 -13.37 1.01
N GLU A 73 -7.89 -13.93 -0.11
CA GLU A 73 -8.21 -13.17 -1.32
C GLU A 73 -9.32 -12.14 -1.07
N ALA A 74 -10.42 -12.54 -0.43
CA ALA A 74 -11.55 -11.65 -0.14
C ALA A 74 -11.13 -10.48 0.77
N GLN A 75 -10.34 -10.75 1.80
CA GLN A 75 -9.81 -9.74 2.70
C GLN A 75 -8.86 -8.77 1.95
N HIS A 76 -8.04 -9.31 1.05
CA HIS A 76 -7.15 -8.51 0.22
C HIS A 76 -7.92 -7.59 -0.73
N LYS A 77 -8.93 -8.11 -1.44
CA LYS A 77 -9.82 -7.32 -2.31
C LYS A 77 -10.50 -6.19 -1.54
N ALA A 78 -11.05 -6.48 -0.36
CA ALA A 78 -11.70 -5.48 0.50
C ALA A 78 -10.70 -4.38 0.94
N ARG A 79 -9.48 -4.75 1.32
CA ARG A 79 -8.42 -3.79 1.68
C ARG A 79 -8.02 -2.92 0.49
N MET A 80 -7.87 -3.50 -0.70
CA MET A 80 -7.54 -2.75 -1.92
C MET A 80 -8.61 -1.72 -2.27
N LEU A 81 -9.89 -2.12 -2.25
CA LEU A 81 -11.00 -1.21 -2.51
C LEU A 81 -11.03 -0.04 -1.51
N ALA A 82 -10.93 -0.33 -0.22
CA ALA A 82 -10.93 0.70 0.79
C ALA A 82 -9.69 1.61 0.74
N HIS A 83 -8.55 1.08 0.26
CA HIS A 83 -7.37 1.90 0.04
C HIS A 83 -7.60 2.93 -1.06
N ILE A 84 -8.18 2.52 -2.19
CA ILE A 84 -8.53 3.43 -3.30
C ILE A 84 -9.56 4.46 -2.83
N GLU A 85 -10.59 4.03 -2.10
CA GLU A 85 -11.60 4.93 -1.53
C GLU A 85 -10.96 5.98 -0.60
N THR A 86 -10.02 5.55 0.24
CA THR A 86 -9.27 6.43 1.16
C THR A 86 -8.43 7.45 0.41
N GLN A 87 -7.71 7.03 -0.63
CA GLN A 87 -6.94 7.92 -1.48
C GLN A 87 -7.83 8.97 -2.16
N ASN A 88 -9.01 8.57 -2.65
CA ASN A 88 -9.98 9.49 -3.25
C ASN A 88 -10.50 10.52 -2.22
N LYS A 89 -10.83 10.08 -0.99
CA LYS A 89 -11.23 10.99 0.09
C LYS A 89 -10.14 12.02 0.40
N ILE A 90 -8.87 11.57 0.50
CA ILE A 90 -7.72 12.48 0.71
C ILE A 90 -7.57 13.45 -0.47
N TYR A 91 -7.70 12.98 -1.71
CA TYR A 91 -7.64 13.84 -2.89
C TYR A 91 -8.69 14.96 -2.85
N ASN A 92 -9.88 14.68 -2.32
CA ASN A 92 -10.95 15.66 -2.20
C ASN A 92 -10.77 16.68 -1.06
N VAL A 93 -9.82 16.47 -0.16
CA VAL A 93 -9.39 17.47 0.84
C VAL A 93 -8.52 18.57 0.20
N LEU A 94 -7.91 18.28 -0.96
CA LEU A 94 -6.97 19.19 -1.64
C LEU A 94 -7.68 20.34 -2.36
N THR A 95 -7.01 21.50 -2.42
CA THR A 95 -7.42 22.63 -3.27
C THR A 95 -7.20 22.32 -4.75
N PRO A 96 -7.82 23.07 -5.69
CA PRO A 96 -7.59 22.88 -7.12
C PRO A 96 -6.11 22.93 -7.53
N GLU A 97 -5.33 23.84 -6.94
CA GLU A 97 -3.90 24.02 -7.21
C GLU A 97 -3.09 22.83 -6.70
N GLN A 98 -3.41 22.34 -5.50
CA GLN A 98 -2.79 21.15 -4.93
C GLN A 98 -3.14 19.89 -5.74
N LYS A 99 -4.37 19.76 -6.25
CA LYS A 99 -4.79 18.67 -7.15
C LYS A 99 -3.99 18.68 -8.46
N LYS A 100 -3.75 19.86 -9.03
CA LYS A 100 -2.90 20.03 -10.22
C LYS A 100 -1.47 19.58 -9.93
N GLN A 101 -0.90 20.00 -8.81
CA GLN A 101 0.44 19.58 -8.39
C GLN A 101 0.51 18.07 -8.12
N PHE A 102 -0.51 17.49 -7.49
CA PHE A 102 -0.60 16.05 -7.23
C PHE A 102 -0.54 15.23 -8.53
N ASN A 103 -1.33 15.63 -9.54
CA ASN A 103 -1.33 14.97 -10.84
C ASN A 103 0.02 15.14 -11.57
N ALA A 104 0.64 16.32 -11.52
CA ALA A 104 1.97 16.54 -12.10
C ALA A 104 3.05 15.68 -11.41
N ASN A 105 2.99 15.56 -10.08
CA ASN A 105 3.88 14.68 -9.32
C ASN A 105 3.66 13.20 -9.69
N PHE A 106 2.43 12.79 -10.02
CA PHE A 106 2.15 11.43 -10.50
C PHE A 106 2.82 11.17 -11.84
N GLU A 107 2.62 12.02 -12.85
CA GLU A 107 3.27 11.91 -14.16
C GLU A 107 4.79 11.91 -14.05
N LYS A 108 5.33 12.82 -13.24
CA LYS A 108 6.78 12.88 -12.97
C LYS A 108 7.33 11.58 -12.37
N ARG A 109 6.60 10.95 -11.44
CA ARG A 109 7.02 9.67 -10.84
C ARG A 109 6.97 8.51 -11.83
N LEU A 110 6.07 8.56 -12.82
CA LEU A 110 6.02 7.56 -13.90
C LEU A 110 7.24 7.68 -14.83
N THR A 111 7.72 8.91 -15.08
CA THR A 111 8.81 9.16 -16.02
C THR A 111 10.21 9.14 -15.38
N GLU A 112 10.35 9.56 -14.12
CA GLU A 112 11.66 9.65 -13.44
C GLU A 112 12.08 8.38 -12.71
N ARG A 113 11.18 7.42 -12.52
CA ARG A 113 11.51 6.13 -11.92
C ARG A 113 11.63 5.12 -13.05
N PRO A 114 12.78 5.01 -13.75
CA PRO A 114 12.98 3.89 -14.65
C PRO A 114 12.69 2.62 -13.85
N ALA A 115 11.96 1.69 -14.47
CA ALA A 115 11.80 0.36 -13.90
C ALA A 115 13.19 -0.12 -13.47
N PRO A 116 13.36 -0.71 -12.28
CA PRO A 116 14.66 -1.26 -11.90
C PRO A 116 15.12 -2.16 -13.05
N GLU A 117 16.26 -1.82 -13.65
CA GLU A 117 16.82 -2.54 -14.78
C GLU A 117 16.82 -4.05 -14.45
N GLY A 118 16.05 -4.84 -15.20
CA GLY A 118 15.92 -6.28 -15.00
C GLY A 118 14.53 -6.84 -14.66
N LYS A 119 13.46 -6.03 -14.61
CA LYS A 119 12.08 -6.54 -14.56
C LYS A 119 11.15 -5.83 -15.55
N MET A 120 11.30 -6.13 -16.83
CA MET A 120 10.21 -5.91 -17.78
C MET A 120 9.24 -7.10 -17.69
N PRO A 121 7.90 -6.89 -17.66
CA PRO A 121 7.01 -7.88 -18.25
C PRO A 121 7.38 -7.99 -19.72
N ALA A 122 7.55 -9.22 -20.21
CA ALA A 122 7.62 -9.43 -21.65
C ALA A 122 6.39 -8.79 -22.28
N ASP A 123 6.61 -7.95 -23.28
CA ASP A 123 5.55 -7.52 -24.18
C ASP A 123 4.86 -8.78 -24.69
N SER A 124 3.62 -8.98 -24.27
CA SER A 124 2.76 -10.01 -24.85
C SER A 124 2.38 -9.52 -26.24
N GLU A 125 3.06 -10.07 -27.23
CA GLU A 125 2.69 -10.09 -28.65
C GLU A 125 1.34 -10.79 -28.87
#